data_AF-A0A368TEJ4-F1
#
_entry.id   AF-A0A368TEJ4-F1
#
_cell.length_a   1.000
_cell.length_b   1.000
_cell.length_c   1.000
_cell.angle_alpha   90.00
_cell.angle_beta   90.00
_cell.angle_gamma   90.00
#
_symmetry.space_group_name_H-M   'P 1'
#
loop_
_entity.id
_entity.type
_entity.pdbx_description
1 polymer ?
#
loop_
_entity_poly.entity_id
_entity_poly.type
_entity_poly.pdbx_seq_one_letter_code
_entity_poly.pdbx_strand_id
1 'polypeptide(L)'
;MNSTKKIIIIVFAILLVTASIYFGLSMFPAAPLQQPVVESCAAAAEVAPDVLLGMAKMVVASGPGALQRVKQSHVGNVEQVKDVAIVHYMKEGGMLTLWTTLYQNETIARTENEKMAIGMQKWGGSWASDLKAQTIAEKQVYKTTSDNLSHYFWVDGDWIFYIVPHNFSQEETAEIICAIRS
;
A
#
# COMPACT_ATOMS: atom_id res chain seq x y z
N MET A 1 31.26 -60.29 -13.60
CA MET A 1 31.25 -59.49 -12.35
C MET A 1 29.99 -59.81 -11.58
N ASN A 2 30.10 -60.44 -10.40
CA ASN A 2 28.94 -60.94 -9.63
C ASN A 2 28.06 -59.80 -9.10
N SER A 3 26.76 -60.06 -8.98
CA SER A 3 25.71 -59.10 -8.61
C SER A 3 26.08 -58.24 -7.39
N THR A 4 26.70 -58.85 -6.37
CA THR A 4 27.19 -58.19 -5.15
C THR A 4 28.22 -57.10 -5.44
N LYS A 5 29.13 -57.29 -6.39
CA LYS A 5 30.12 -56.26 -6.77
C LYS A 5 29.48 -55.09 -7.51
N LYS A 6 28.41 -55.32 -8.29
CA LYS A 6 27.65 -54.26 -8.95
C LYS A 6 26.88 -53.40 -7.96
N ILE A 7 26.24 -54.03 -6.97
CA ILE A 7 25.48 -53.34 -5.92
C ILE A 7 26.43 -52.45 -5.07
N ILE A 8 27.60 -52.96 -4.68
CA ILE A 8 28.58 -52.19 -3.92
C ILE A 8 29.06 -50.95 -4.70
N ILE A 9 29.34 -51.09 -6.00
CA ILE A 9 29.78 -49.95 -6.83
C ILE A 9 28.67 -48.90 -6.97
N ILE A 10 27.41 -49.31 -7.12
CA ILE A 10 26.27 -48.39 -7.23
C ILE A 10 26.06 -47.63 -5.91
N VAL A 11 26.11 -48.33 -4.77
CA VAL A 11 25.97 -47.68 -3.45
C VAL A 11 27.11 -46.70 -3.21
N PHE A 12 28.35 -47.06 -3.58
CA PHE A 12 29.51 -46.16 -3.44
C PHE A 12 29.41 -44.92 -4.34
N ALA A 13 28.90 -45.09 -5.57
CA ALA A 13 28.69 -43.98 -6.49
C ALA A 13 27.61 -43.00 -5.99
N ILE A 14 26.51 -43.51 -5.41
CA ILE A 14 25.46 -42.67 -4.81
C ILE A 14 26.01 -41.89 -3.61
N LEU A 15 26.80 -42.55 -2.75
CA LEU A 15 27.42 -41.93 -1.58
C LEU A 15 28.43 -40.83 -1.95
N LEU A 16 29.17 -41.02 -3.06
CA LEU A 16 30.07 -40.00 -3.59
C LEU A 16 29.32 -38.78 -4.15
N VAL A 17 28.20 -38.99 -4.84
CA VAL A 17 27.38 -37.90 -5.38
C VAL A 17 26.72 -37.10 -4.24
N THR A 18 26.18 -37.76 -3.22
CA THR A 18 25.57 -37.07 -2.07
C THR A 18 26.60 -36.31 -1.23
N ALA A 19 27.79 -36.86 -1.02
CA ALA A 19 28.89 -36.16 -0.34
C ALA A 19 29.36 -34.94 -1.14
N SER A 20 29.40 -35.03 -2.48
CA SER A 20 29.79 -33.90 -3.36
C SER A 20 28.77 -32.76 -3.34
N ILE A 21 27.47 -33.08 -3.31
CA ILE A 21 26.39 -32.10 -3.19
C ILE A 21 26.42 -31.42 -1.81
N TYR A 22 26.62 -32.19 -0.75
CA TYR A 22 26.71 -31.66 0.61
C TYR A 22 27.95 -30.77 0.81
N PHE A 23 29.09 -31.17 0.25
CA PHE A 23 30.32 -30.37 0.28
C PHE A 23 30.22 -29.10 -0.59
N GLY A 24 29.52 -29.17 -1.72
CA GLY A 24 29.19 -27.98 -2.51
C GLY A 24 28.32 -26.99 -1.74
N LEU A 25 27.30 -27.47 -1.04
CA LEU A 25 26.41 -26.64 -0.21
C LEU A 25 27.08 -26.05 1.03
N SER A 26 28.11 -26.70 1.59
CA SER A 26 28.86 -26.18 2.75
C SER A 26 30.00 -25.22 2.37
N MET A 27 30.47 -25.25 1.12
CA MET A 27 31.51 -24.35 0.59
C MET A 27 30.95 -23.01 0.07
N PHE A 28 29.63 -22.89 -0.08
CA PHE A 28 28.95 -21.61 -0.22
C PHE A 28 28.34 -21.24 1.14
N PRO A 29 29.01 -20.44 1.99
CA PRO A 29 28.26 -19.74 3.04
C PRO A 29 27.13 -19.03 2.32
N ALA A 30 25.89 -19.25 2.75
CA ALA A 30 24.75 -18.50 2.24
C ALA A 30 25.16 -17.03 2.27
N ALA A 31 25.39 -16.44 1.10
CA ALA A 31 25.73 -15.04 1.02
C ALA A 31 24.61 -14.34 1.81
N PRO A 32 24.94 -13.51 2.81
CA PRO A 32 23.90 -12.76 3.49
C PRO A 32 23.14 -12.08 2.36
N LEU A 33 21.84 -12.39 2.24
CA LEU A 33 20.96 -11.67 1.35
C LEU A 33 21.12 -10.22 1.80
N GLN A 34 21.96 -9.46 1.09
CA GLN A 34 21.95 -8.02 1.15
C GLN A 34 20.57 -7.68 0.61
N GLN A 35 19.61 -7.66 1.52
CA GLN A 35 18.38 -6.92 1.31
C GLN A 35 18.86 -5.58 0.78
N PRO A 36 18.38 -5.13 -0.40
CA PRO A 36 18.67 -3.77 -0.81
C PRO A 36 18.31 -2.92 0.40
N VAL A 37 19.23 -2.08 0.83
CA VAL A 37 18.95 -1.07 1.85
C VAL A 37 17.88 -0.20 1.22
N VAL A 38 16.62 -0.60 1.42
CA VAL A 38 15.48 0.23 1.15
C VAL A 38 15.67 1.32 2.18
N GLU A 39 16.18 2.45 1.71
CA GLU A 39 16.02 3.71 2.39
C GLU A 39 14.51 3.84 2.65
N SER A 40 14.09 3.38 3.82
CA SER A 40 12.74 3.47 4.32
C SER A 40 12.51 4.93 4.66
N CYS A 41 12.42 5.76 3.63
CA CYS A 41 11.81 7.06 3.74
C CYS A 41 10.34 6.80 4.08
N ALA A 42 9.98 6.83 5.36
CA ALA A 42 8.60 6.76 5.82
C ALA A 42 7.83 8.05 5.50
N ALA A 43 8.17 8.71 4.38
CA ALA A 43 7.64 10.01 3.97
C ALA A 43 6.12 9.97 3.88
N ALA A 44 5.55 8.83 3.45
CA ALA A 44 4.11 8.68 3.38
C ALA A 44 3.42 8.63 4.75
N ALA A 45 4.06 8.09 5.79
CA ALA A 45 3.49 8.13 7.14
C ALA A 45 3.70 9.51 7.81
N GLU A 46 4.74 10.23 7.42
CA GLU A 46 5.11 11.55 7.97
C GLU A 46 4.24 12.68 7.44
N VAL A 47 3.73 12.60 6.19
CA VAL A 47 2.85 13.63 5.62
C VAL A 47 1.49 13.70 6.35
N ALA A 48 1.09 12.63 7.05
CA ALA A 48 -0.12 12.62 7.86
C ALA A 48 0.14 13.34 9.20
N PRO A 49 -0.72 14.30 9.62
CA PRO A 49 -0.54 15.05 10.86
C PRO A 49 -0.39 14.15 12.09
N ASP A 50 0.52 14.45 13.02
CA ASP A 50 0.66 13.63 14.24
C ASP A 50 -0.59 13.69 15.14
N VAL A 51 -1.31 14.81 15.09
CA VAL A 51 -2.60 15.00 15.76
C VAL A 51 -3.58 15.60 14.76
N LEU A 52 -4.80 15.04 14.70
CA LEU A 52 -5.87 15.52 13.84
C LEU A 52 -7.17 15.58 14.63
N LEU A 53 -7.71 16.79 14.82
CA LEU A 53 -8.90 17.02 15.66
C LEU A 53 -8.79 16.38 17.06
N GLY A 54 -7.61 16.49 17.68
CA GLY A 54 -7.31 15.90 18.99
C GLY A 54 -7.05 14.39 19.00
N MET A 55 -7.16 13.71 17.85
CA MET A 55 -6.85 12.28 17.72
C MET A 55 -5.37 12.07 17.39
N ALA A 56 -4.71 11.13 18.06
CA ALA A 56 -3.34 10.77 17.77
C ALA A 56 -3.25 9.88 16.51
N LYS A 57 -2.22 10.14 15.70
CA LYS A 57 -1.86 9.32 14.54
C LYS A 57 -1.48 7.89 14.94
N MET A 58 -2.04 6.91 14.24
CA MET A 58 -1.61 5.51 14.34
C MET A 58 -1.26 4.97 12.95
N VAL A 59 0.03 4.67 12.73
CA VAL A 59 0.47 4.07 11.47
C VAL A 59 0.12 2.57 11.49
N VAL A 60 -0.76 2.17 10.57
CA VAL A 60 -1.23 0.77 10.43
C VAL A 60 -0.31 -0.02 9.52
N ALA A 61 0.16 0.61 8.44
CA ALA A 61 1.12 0.05 7.51
C ALA A 61 1.86 1.17 6.78
N SER A 62 3.10 0.90 6.36
CA SER A 62 3.90 1.80 5.51
C SER A 62 4.71 1.02 4.47
N GLY A 63 5.18 1.71 3.44
CA GLY A 63 6.05 1.16 2.41
C GLY A 63 5.45 -0.07 1.69
N PRO A 64 6.25 -1.11 1.42
CA PRO A 64 5.80 -2.28 0.66
C PRO A 64 4.58 -2.99 1.25
N GLY A 65 4.47 -3.04 2.59
CA GLY A 65 3.35 -3.69 3.27
C GLY A 65 2.04 -2.93 3.09
N ALA A 66 2.09 -1.59 3.12
CA ALA A 66 0.94 -0.77 2.79
C ALA A 66 0.57 -0.89 1.31
N LEU A 67 1.56 -0.90 0.41
CA LEU A 67 1.31 -1.05 -1.04
C LEU A 67 0.61 -2.36 -1.37
N GLN A 68 1.01 -3.46 -0.72
CA GLN A 68 0.34 -4.74 -0.89
C GLN A 68 -1.13 -4.68 -0.46
N ARG A 69 -1.43 -4.04 0.66
CA ARG A 69 -2.81 -3.87 1.15
C ARG A 69 -3.65 -3.03 0.20
N VAL A 70 -3.12 -1.90 -0.28
CA VAL A 70 -3.80 -1.05 -1.27
C VAL A 70 -4.10 -1.85 -2.54
N LYS A 71 -3.14 -2.62 -3.07
CA LYS A 71 -3.36 -3.46 -4.27
C LYS A 71 -4.41 -4.55 -4.07
N GLN A 72 -4.58 -5.06 -2.85
CA GLN A 72 -5.62 -6.05 -2.54
C GLN A 72 -7.02 -5.44 -2.45
N SER A 73 -7.10 -4.16 -2.06
CA SER A 73 -8.36 -3.44 -1.88
C SER A 73 -8.76 -2.57 -3.08
N HIS A 74 -7.83 -2.31 -4.01
CA HIS A 74 -8.05 -1.47 -5.17
C HIS A 74 -8.48 -2.29 -6.40
N VAL A 75 -9.48 -1.81 -7.13
CA VAL A 75 -9.89 -2.39 -8.41
C VAL A 75 -9.10 -1.74 -9.54
N GLY A 76 -8.19 -2.50 -10.14
CA GLY A 76 -7.31 -2.03 -11.20
C GLY A 76 -5.84 -2.07 -10.78
N ASN A 77 -4.95 -1.64 -11.69
CA ASN A 77 -3.51 -1.63 -11.42
C ASN A 77 -3.12 -0.34 -10.70
N VAL A 78 -2.34 -0.48 -9.63
CA VAL A 78 -1.66 0.63 -8.95
C VAL A 78 -0.18 0.57 -9.32
N GLU A 79 0.27 1.55 -10.11
CA GLU A 79 1.61 1.59 -10.72
C GLU A 79 2.36 2.85 -10.32
N GLN A 80 3.69 2.85 -10.46
CA GLN A 80 4.55 4.04 -10.27
C GLN A 80 4.50 4.71 -8.88
N VAL A 81 3.98 4.01 -7.87
CA VAL A 81 4.00 4.43 -6.46
C VAL A 81 5.43 4.39 -5.93
N LYS A 82 5.89 5.51 -5.35
CA LYS A 82 7.17 5.61 -4.63
C LYS A 82 7.06 5.12 -3.20
N ASP A 83 6.03 5.56 -2.48
CA ASP A 83 5.78 5.20 -1.08
C ASP A 83 4.29 5.30 -0.77
N VAL A 84 3.84 4.60 0.26
CA VAL A 84 2.45 4.61 0.69
C VAL A 84 2.35 4.30 2.18
N ALA A 85 1.40 4.95 2.86
CA ALA A 85 1.05 4.61 4.23
C ALA A 85 -0.46 4.54 4.43
N ILE A 86 -0.85 3.72 5.39
CA ILE A 86 -2.23 3.62 5.90
C ILE A 86 -2.17 4.04 7.36
N VAL A 87 -2.93 5.07 7.69
CA VAL A 87 -2.97 5.72 9.00
C VAL A 87 -4.39 5.72 9.51
N HIS A 88 -4.57 5.43 10.80
CA HIS A 88 -5.83 5.59 11.50
C HIS A 88 -5.75 6.73 12.52
N TYR A 89 -6.87 7.43 12.69
CA TYR A 89 -7.14 8.31 13.82
C TYR A 89 -8.44 7.85 14.49
N MET A 90 -8.42 7.68 15.82
CA MET A 90 -9.56 7.14 16.56
C MET A 90 -10.10 8.20 17.53
N LYS A 91 -11.43 8.25 17.63
CA LYS A 91 -12.16 8.95 18.69
C LYS A 91 -13.24 8.02 19.25
N GLU A 92 -13.88 8.42 20.35
CA GLU A 92 -15.03 7.68 20.86
C GLU A 92 -16.11 7.56 19.77
N GLY A 93 -16.48 6.33 19.43
CA GLY A 93 -17.50 6.05 18.42
C GLY A 93 -17.12 6.37 16.97
N GLY A 94 -15.87 6.74 16.65
CA GLY A 94 -15.46 7.13 15.30
C GLY A 94 -14.03 6.74 14.93
N MET A 95 -13.78 6.57 13.63
CA MET A 95 -12.46 6.23 13.08
C MET A 95 -12.27 6.91 11.72
N LEU A 96 -11.12 7.52 11.51
CA LEU A 96 -10.69 7.97 10.19
C LEU A 96 -9.63 7.01 9.67
N THR A 97 -9.88 6.42 8.49
CA THR A 97 -8.81 5.79 7.70
C THR A 97 -8.27 6.80 6.72
N LEU A 98 -6.95 6.98 6.68
CA LEU A 98 -6.23 7.82 5.72
C LEU A 98 -5.19 6.97 4.98
N TRP A 99 -5.25 7.00 3.65
CA TRP A 99 -4.19 6.48 2.78
C TRP A 99 -3.45 7.66 2.17
N THR A 100 -2.13 7.64 2.27
CA THR A 100 -1.22 8.63 1.68
C THR A 100 -0.38 7.90 0.63
N THR A 101 -0.44 8.33 -0.63
CA THR A 101 0.29 7.66 -1.72
C THR A 101 1.15 8.66 -2.46
N LEU A 102 2.46 8.44 -2.42
CA LEU A 102 3.46 9.28 -3.10
C LEU A 102 3.76 8.72 -4.49
N TYR A 103 3.73 9.60 -5.49
CA TYR A 103 4.11 9.30 -6.87
C TYR A 103 5.42 9.99 -7.25
N GLN A 104 5.91 9.70 -8.46
CA GLN A 104 7.18 10.28 -8.90
C GLN A 104 7.12 11.80 -9.09
N ASN A 105 5.96 12.30 -9.54
CA ASN A 105 5.67 13.71 -9.78
C ASN A 105 4.15 13.92 -9.81
N GLU A 106 3.75 15.20 -9.82
CA GLU A 106 2.34 15.63 -9.85
C GLU A 106 1.58 15.13 -11.09
N THR A 107 2.19 15.09 -12.26
CA THR A 107 1.52 14.62 -13.48
C THR A 107 1.05 13.17 -13.34
N ILE A 108 1.89 12.30 -12.76
CA ILE A 108 1.52 10.90 -12.50
C ILE A 108 0.42 10.84 -11.43
N ALA A 109 0.56 11.57 -10.32
CA ALA A 109 -0.46 11.59 -9.26
C ALA A 109 -1.83 12.04 -9.79
N ARG A 110 -1.89 13.11 -10.59
CA ARG A 110 -3.14 13.56 -11.24
C ARG A 110 -3.72 12.50 -12.17
N THR A 111 -2.88 11.89 -13.00
CA THR A 111 -3.30 10.84 -13.94
C THR A 111 -3.89 9.64 -13.20
N GLU A 112 -3.26 9.19 -12.12
CA GLU A 112 -3.73 8.04 -11.33
C GLU A 112 -5.01 8.39 -10.56
N ASN A 113 -5.14 9.62 -10.06
CA ASN A 113 -6.35 10.13 -9.43
C ASN A 113 -7.55 10.16 -10.41
N GLU A 114 -7.32 10.63 -11.63
CA GLU A 114 -8.32 10.62 -12.72
C GLU A 114 -8.67 9.20 -13.16
N LYS A 115 -7.68 8.31 -13.29
CA LYS A 115 -7.92 6.88 -13.57
C LYS A 115 -8.81 6.24 -12.52
N MET A 116 -8.60 6.57 -11.24
CA MET A 116 -9.44 6.05 -10.16
C MET A 116 -10.90 6.54 -10.31
N ALA A 117 -11.12 7.83 -10.57
CA ALA A 117 -12.45 8.36 -10.81
C ALA A 117 -13.13 7.72 -12.05
N ILE A 118 -12.42 7.63 -13.18
CA ILE A 118 -12.92 7.00 -14.42
C ILE A 118 -13.20 5.51 -14.19
N GLY A 119 -12.33 4.81 -13.46
CA GLY A 119 -12.48 3.40 -13.10
C GLY A 119 -13.73 3.18 -12.26
N MET A 120 -13.95 4.01 -11.24
CA MET A 120 -15.17 3.99 -10.43
C MET A 120 -16.43 4.26 -11.27
N GLN A 121 -16.41 5.24 -12.17
CA GLN A 121 -17.55 5.52 -13.06
C GLN A 121 -17.90 4.34 -13.97
N LYS A 122 -16.89 3.64 -14.50
CA LYS A 122 -17.09 2.57 -15.47
C LYS A 122 -17.41 1.22 -14.82
N TRP A 123 -16.77 0.93 -13.69
CA TRP A 123 -16.74 -0.42 -13.10
C TRP A 123 -17.10 -0.45 -11.61
N GLY A 124 -17.38 0.69 -10.99
CA GLY A 124 -17.58 0.81 -9.55
C GLY A 124 -18.96 0.37 -9.04
N GLY A 125 -19.93 0.07 -9.91
CA GLY A 125 -21.27 -0.31 -9.46
C GLY A 125 -21.91 0.77 -8.58
N SER A 126 -22.22 0.45 -7.33
CA SER A 126 -22.75 1.41 -6.34
C SER A 126 -21.82 2.61 -6.10
N TRP A 127 -20.50 2.44 -6.26
CA TRP A 127 -19.53 3.51 -6.12
C TRP A 127 -19.66 4.57 -7.24
N ALA A 128 -20.25 4.20 -8.39
CA ALA A 128 -20.36 5.09 -9.54
C ALA A 128 -21.50 6.10 -9.40
N SER A 129 -22.64 5.68 -8.81
CA SER A 129 -23.87 6.49 -8.76
C SER A 129 -23.70 7.78 -7.96
N ASP A 130 -22.84 7.74 -6.95
CA ASP A 130 -22.67 8.81 -5.98
C ASP A 130 -21.36 9.58 -6.19
N LEU A 131 -20.55 9.18 -7.17
CA LEU A 131 -19.26 9.80 -7.44
C LEU A 131 -19.44 11.20 -8.01
N LYS A 132 -18.93 12.20 -7.29
CA LYS A 132 -18.94 13.61 -7.70
C LYS A 132 -17.63 14.30 -7.34
N ALA A 133 -17.16 15.17 -8.24
CA ALA A 133 -16.13 16.15 -7.90
C ALA A 133 -16.79 17.35 -7.22
N GLN A 134 -16.19 17.86 -6.16
CA GLN A 134 -16.63 19.04 -5.44
C GLN A 134 -15.46 19.75 -4.80
N THR A 135 -15.58 21.07 -4.61
CA THR A 135 -14.59 21.85 -3.87
C THR A 135 -14.82 21.70 -2.36
N ILE A 136 -13.82 21.23 -1.63
CA ILE A 136 -13.80 21.19 -0.15
C ILE A 136 -12.46 21.77 0.31
N ALA A 137 -12.49 22.76 1.21
CA ALA A 137 -11.28 23.41 1.72
C ALA A 137 -10.30 23.82 0.59
N GLU A 138 -10.82 24.48 -0.44
CA GLU A 138 -10.10 24.92 -1.65
C GLU A 138 -9.48 23.80 -2.52
N LYS A 139 -9.69 22.53 -2.16
CA LYS A 139 -9.22 21.36 -2.92
C LYS A 139 -10.33 20.81 -3.79
N GLN A 140 -9.97 20.33 -4.99
CA GLN A 140 -10.88 19.55 -5.81
C GLN A 140 -10.88 18.11 -5.31
N VAL A 141 -11.99 17.70 -4.69
CA VAL A 141 -12.14 16.41 -4.02
C VAL A 141 -13.22 15.60 -4.72
N TYR A 142 -12.89 14.36 -5.06
CA TYR A 142 -13.90 13.37 -5.43
C TYR A 142 -14.51 12.78 -4.17
N LYS A 143 -15.84 12.74 -4.11
CA LYS A 143 -16.61 12.06 -3.08
C LYS A 143 -17.47 10.98 -3.72
N THR A 144 -17.55 9.82 -3.07
CA THR A 144 -18.57 8.80 -3.36
C THR A 144 -19.07 8.17 -2.05
N THR A 145 -20.12 7.35 -2.13
CA THR A 145 -20.64 6.57 -1.01
C THR A 145 -20.67 5.09 -1.39
N SER A 146 -20.17 4.23 -0.51
CA SER A 146 -20.34 2.77 -0.61
C SER A 146 -20.54 2.20 0.78
N ASP A 147 -21.38 1.17 0.90
CA ASP A 147 -21.65 0.50 2.18
C ASP A 147 -22.03 1.46 3.32
N ASN A 148 -22.77 2.52 2.97
CA ASN A 148 -23.18 3.62 3.86
C ASN A 148 -22.01 4.46 4.43
N LEU A 149 -20.83 4.37 3.84
CA LEU A 149 -19.66 5.15 4.18
C LEU A 149 -19.32 6.12 3.06
N SER A 150 -18.99 7.36 3.43
CA SER A 150 -18.46 8.31 2.47
C SER A 150 -16.97 8.05 2.27
N HIS A 151 -16.55 8.10 1.01
CA HIS A 151 -15.16 7.99 0.59
C HIS A 151 -14.77 9.27 -0.11
N TYR A 152 -13.56 9.76 0.18
CA TYR A 152 -13.06 10.98 -0.42
C TYR A 152 -11.65 10.75 -0.92
N PHE A 153 -11.33 11.32 -2.07
CA PHE A 153 -9.97 11.29 -2.58
C PHE A 153 -9.65 12.52 -3.42
N TRP A 154 -8.39 12.93 -3.36
CA TRP A 154 -7.89 14.08 -4.08
C TRP A 154 -6.39 13.96 -4.31
N VAL A 155 -5.90 14.83 -5.17
CA VAL A 155 -4.49 15.02 -5.47
C VAL A 155 -4.04 16.35 -4.90
N ASP A 156 -2.83 16.37 -4.33
CA ASP A 156 -2.13 17.58 -3.96
C ASP A 156 -0.62 17.37 -4.20
N GLY A 157 -0.06 18.13 -5.14
CA GLY A 157 1.28 17.91 -5.70
C GLY A 157 1.44 16.49 -6.24
N ASP A 158 2.54 15.84 -5.85
CA ASP A 158 2.88 14.45 -6.16
C ASP A 158 2.18 13.40 -5.28
N TRP A 159 1.17 13.78 -4.51
CA TRP A 159 0.45 12.91 -3.57
C TRP A 159 -1.00 12.69 -3.98
N ILE A 160 -1.48 11.47 -3.74
CA ILE A 160 -2.90 11.16 -3.66
C ILE A 160 -3.24 10.85 -2.21
N PHE A 161 -4.33 11.45 -1.75
CA PHE A 161 -4.94 11.17 -0.46
C PHE A 161 -6.28 10.49 -0.66
N TYR A 162 -6.56 9.49 0.15
CA TYR A 162 -7.86 8.83 0.21
C TYR A 162 -8.27 8.68 1.67
N ILE A 163 -9.48 9.09 2.01
CA ILE A 163 -10.02 8.98 3.37
C ILE A 163 -11.37 8.28 3.43
N VAL A 164 -11.57 7.57 4.53
CA VAL A 164 -12.86 7.01 4.95
C VAL A 164 -13.14 7.47 6.37
N PRO A 165 -13.90 8.56 6.55
CA PRO A 165 -14.31 9.04 7.87
C PRO A 165 -15.56 8.30 8.36
N HIS A 166 -15.40 7.41 9.34
CA HIS A 166 -16.49 6.69 9.99
C HIS A 166 -17.02 7.50 11.18
N ASN A 167 -18.31 7.89 11.12
CA ASN A 167 -18.98 8.71 12.14
C ASN A 167 -18.33 10.08 12.37
N PHE A 168 -18.02 10.78 11.29
CA PHE A 168 -17.65 12.20 11.31
C PHE A 168 -18.75 13.04 10.66
N SER A 169 -18.94 14.24 11.18
CA SER A 169 -19.80 15.24 10.54
C SER A 169 -19.18 15.72 9.23
N GLN A 170 -19.98 16.40 8.40
CA GLN A 170 -19.48 17.03 7.18
C GLN A 170 -18.45 18.13 7.49
N GLU A 171 -18.66 18.87 8.59
CA GLU A 171 -17.75 19.93 9.05
C GLU A 171 -16.41 19.32 9.49
N GLU A 172 -16.43 18.28 10.32
CA GLU A 172 -15.21 17.57 10.73
C GLU A 172 -14.48 16.98 9.52
N THR A 173 -15.21 16.44 8.55
CA THR A 173 -14.62 15.92 7.31
C THR A 173 -13.94 17.02 6.49
N ALA A 174 -14.54 18.21 6.40
CA ALA A 174 -13.94 19.35 5.72
C ALA A 174 -12.68 19.85 6.45
N GLU A 175 -12.68 19.87 7.79
CA GLU A 175 -11.50 20.20 8.60
C GLU A 175 -10.39 19.17 8.41
N ILE A 176 -10.72 17.88 8.37
CA ILE A 176 -9.78 16.80 8.05
C ILE A 176 -9.13 17.02 6.68
N ILE A 177 -9.94 17.26 5.64
CA ILE A 177 -9.44 17.52 4.28
C ILE A 177 -8.58 18.78 4.26
N CYS A 178 -8.96 19.84 4.98
CA CYS A 178 -8.18 21.06 5.10
C CYS A 178 -6.80 20.79 5.70
N ALA A 179 -6.76 20.06 6.83
CA ALA A 179 -5.55 19.75 7.58
C ALA A 179 -4.62 18.74 6.87
N ILE A 180 -5.16 17.89 5.99
CA ILE A 180 -4.35 16.96 5.20
C ILE A 180 -3.85 17.71 3.95
N ARG A 181 -2.62 18.18 4.10
CA ARG A 181 -1.77 18.89 3.14
C ARG A 181 -2.44 20.09 2.44
N SER A 182 -2.04 21.27 2.92
CA SER A 182 -1.49 22.35 2.09
C SER A 182 -0.17 22.74 2.73
#